data_AF-A0A929F324-F1
#
_entry.id   AF-A0A929F324-F1
#
_cell.length_a   1.000
_cell.length_b   1.000
_cell.length_c   1.000
_cell.angle_alpha   90.00
_cell.angle_beta   90.00
_cell.angle_gamma   90.00
#
_symmetry.space_group_name_H-M   'P 1'
#
loop_
_entity.id
_entity.type
_entity.pdbx_description
1 polymer ?
#
loop_
_entity_poly.entity_id
_entity_poly.type
_entity_poly.pdbx_seq_one_letter_code
_entity_poly.pdbx_strand_id
1 'polypeptide(L)' 'MDFTFIISIAVSFMITLALMPYLLDRLRKAGITGVDVNKPDKPVIPEMGGLACLIVFS' A
#
# COMPACT_ATOMS: atom_id res chain seq x y z
N MET A 1 -6.17 26.54 4.04
CA MET A 1 -6.40 25.08 3.99
C MET A 1 -7.82 24.88 4.47
N ASP A 2 -8.73 24.60 3.55
CA ASP A 2 -10.14 24.47 3.90
C ASP A 2 -10.36 23.18 4.69
N PHE A 3 -11.36 23.17 5.57
CA PHE A 3 -11.67 22.00 6.40
C PHE A 3 -11.88 20.72 5.58
N THR A 4 -12.50 20.86 4.41
CA THR A 4 -12.69 19.79 3.42
C THR A 4 -11.37 19.16 2.96
N PHE A 5 -10.31 19.96 2.80
CA PHE A 5 -8.99 19.47 2.38
C PHE A 5 -8.30 18.64 3.46
N ILE A 6 -8.46 19.04 4.73
CA ILE A 6 -7.93 18.27 5.86
C ILE A 6 -8.69 16.94 5.97
N ILE A 7 -10.01 16.97 5.79
CA ILE A 7 -10.85 15.76 5.80
C ILE A 7 -10.46 14.82 4.65
N SER A 8 -10.26 15.32 3.44
CA SER A 8 -9.91 14.47 2.29
C SER A 8 -8.58 13.74 2.53
N ILE A 9 -7.56 14.45 3.05
CA ILE A 9 -6.28 13.83 3.41
C ILE A 9 -6.48 12.73 4.47
N ALA A 10 -7.22 13.03 5.55
CA ALA A 10 -7.45 12.08 6.62
C ALA A 10 -8.18 10.82 6.12
N VAL A 11 -9.21 11.01 5.28
CA VAL A 11 -9.98 9.91 4.68
C VAL A 11 -9.11 9.08 3.73
N SER A 12 -8.36 9.70 2.83
CA SER A 12 -7.47 8.98 1.91
C SER A 12 -6.38 8.21 2.67
N PHE A 13 -5.84 8.77 3.76
CA PHE A 13 -4.88 8.08 4.60
C PHE A 13 -5.48 6.83 5.27
N MET A 14 -6.68 6.97 5.85
CA MET A 14 -7.38 5.85 6.50
C MET A 14 -7.77 4.75 5.53
N ILE A 15 -8.25 5.11 4.33
CA ILE A 15 -8.58 4.13 3.28
C ILE A 15 -7.31 3.42 2.80
N THR A 16 -6.19 4.14 2.63
CA THR A 16 -4.91 3.53 2.23
C THR A 16 -4.44 2.50 3.25
N LEU A 17 -4.50 2.82 4.55
CA LEU A 17 -4.14 1.89 5.62
C LEU A 17 -5.04 0.64 5.63
N ALA A 18 -6.35 0.82 5.44
CA ALA A 18 -7.30 -0.28 5.42
C ALA A 18 -7.14 -1.18 4.18
N LEU A 19 -6.80 -0.60 3.02
CA LEU A 19 -6.64 -1.31 1.75
C LEU A 19 -5.32 -2.07 1.66
N MET A 20 -4.26 -1.56 2.30
CA MET A 20 -2.90 -2.11 2.23
C MET A 20 -2.81 -3.64 2.48
N PRO A 21 -3.37 -4.22 3.56
CA PRO A 21 -3.23 -5.66 3.80
C PRO A 21 -3.87 -6.51 2.70
N TYR A 22 -5.04 -6.08 2.20
CA TYR A 22 -5.72 -6.77 1.10
C TYR A 22 -4.92 -6.69 -0.20
N LEU A 23 -4.37 -5.51 -0.53
CA LEU A 23 -3.55 -5.33 -1.72
C LEU A 23 -2.26 -6.18 -1.66
N LEU A 24 -1.56 -6.18 -0.53
CA LEU A 24 -0.32 -6.95 -0.36
C LEU A 24 -0.57 -8.46 -0.52
N ASP A 25 -1.70 -8.98 -0.02
CA ASP A 25 -2.10 -10.38 -0.23
C ASP A 25 -2.42 -10.67 -1.70
N ARG A 26 -3.10 -9.76 -2.40
CA ARG A 26 -3.38 -9.88 -3.85
C ARG A 26 -2.10 -9.90 -4.69
N LEU A 27 -1.16 -9.00 -4.40
CA LEU A 27 0.13 -8.94 -5.08
C LEU A 27 0.95 -10.21 -4.84
N ARG A 28 0.94 -10.73 -3.61
CA ARG A 28 1.56 -12.01 -3.27
C ARG A 28 0.96 -13.17 -4.07
N LYS A 29 -0.37 -13.24 -4.15
CA LYS A 29 -1.09 -14.27 -4.93
C LYS A 29 -0.85 -14.15 -6.44
N ALA A 30 -0.62 -12.94 -6.94
CA ALA A 30 -0.28 -12.69 -8.34
C ALA A 30 1.20 -12.96 -8.68
N GLY A 31 2.03 -13.31 -7.69
CA GLY A 31 3.48 -13.49 -7.87
C GLY A 31 4.25 -12.18 -8.08
N ILE A 32 3.63 -11.03 -7.82
CA ILE A 32 4.26 -9.70 -7.92
C ILE A 32 5.03 -9.45 -6.62
N THR A 33 6.13 -10.18 -6.46
CA THR A 33 6.94 -10.20 -5.25
C THR A 33 8.42 -10.23 -5.59
N GLY A 34 9.23 -9.63 -4.72
CA GLY A 34 10.69 -9.60 -4.80
C GLY A 34 11.33 -10.07 -3.50
N VAL A 35 12.58 -10.53 -3.59
CA VAL A 35 13.38 -10.88 -2.41
C VAL A 35 13.92 -9.59 -1.80
N ASP A 36 13.65 -9.38 -0.51
CA ASP A 36 14.30 -8.32 0.25
C ASP A 36 15.74 -8.71 0.58
N VAL A 37 16.66 -8.37 -0.34
CA VAL A 37 18.07 -8.74 -0.27
C VAL A 37 18.82 -8.13 0.90
N ASN A 38 18.27 -7.08 1.53
CA ASN A 38 18.91 -6.35 2.62
C ASN A 38 18.63 -6.99 3.99
N LYS A 39 17.75 -8.00 4.06
CA LYS A 39 17.44 -8.71 5.31
C LYS A 39 18.13 -10.08 5.36
N PRO A 40 18.61 -10.53 6.54
CA PRO A 40 19.33 -11.80 6.69
C PRO A 40 18.55 -13.03 6.21
N ASP A 41 17.24 -13.02 6.45
CA ASP A 41 16.29 -14.08 6.10
C ASP A 41 15.80 -14.02 4.64
N LYS A 42 16.19 -12.96 3.90
CA LYS A 42 15.84 -12.75 2.48
C LYS A 42 14.35 -13.03 2.19
N PRO A 43 13.42 -12.40 2.93
CA PRO A 43 12.01 -12.70 2.80
C PRO A 43 11.48 -12.23 1.43
N VAL A 44 10.52 -12.97 0.90
CA VAL A 44 9.81 -12.60 -0.33
C VAL A 44 8.64 -11.67 0.03
N ILE A 45 8.67 -10.44 -0.46
CA ILE A 45 7.71 -9.38 -0.15
C ILE A 45 7.05 -8.83 -1.43
N PRO A 46 5.79 -8.33 -1.36
CA PRO A 46 5.17 -7.67 -2.50
C PRO A 46 5.91 -6.39 -2.91
N GLU A 47 6.08 -6.17 -4.22
CA GLU A 47 6.84 -5.00 -4.72
C GLU A 47 5.98 -3.75 -4.89
N MET A 48 4.71 -3.91 -5.33
CA MET A 48 3.87 -2.78 -5.78
C MET A 48 2.94 -2.21 -4.70
N GLY A 49 3.40 -2.09 -3.46
CA GLY A 49 2.58 -1.56 -2.35
C GLY A 49 2.09 -0.11 -2.58
N GLY A 50 2.85 0.69 -3.32
CA GLY A 50 2.49 2.09 -3.66
C GLY A 50 1.21 2.22 -4.50
N LEU A 51 0.72 1.15 -5.13
CA LEU A 51 -0.53 1.15 -5.86
C LEU A 51 -1.74 1.50 -4.96
N ALA A 52 -1.68 1.18 -3.66
CA ALA A 52 -2.71 1.58 -2.70
C ALA A 52 -2.91 3.10 -2.67
N CYS A 53 -1.82 3.87 -2.74
CA CYS A 53 -1.90 5.33 -2.73
C CYS A 53 -2.53 5.87 -4.02
N LEU A 54 -2.20 5.28 -5.19
CA LEU A 54 -2.76 5.71 -6.47
C LEU A 54 -4.28 5.46 -6.55
N ILE A 55 -4.74 4.31 -6.04
CA ILE A 55 -6.17 3.96 -6.04
C ILE A 55 -6.98 4.93 -5.16
N VAL A 56 -6.40 5.41 -4.07
CA VAL A 56 -7.12 6.12 -3.00
C VAL A 56 -6.98 7.65 -3.07
N PHE A 57 -5.92 8.16 -3.70
CA PHE A 57 -5.69 9.59 -3.90
C PHE A 57 -6.42 10.17 -5.13
N SER A 58 -7.24 9.37 -5.81
CA SER A 58 -8.06 9.79 -6.97
C SER A 58 -9.38 10.40 -6.51
#